data_AF-A0A846HUE7-F1
#
_entry.id   AF-A0A846HUE7-F1
#
_cell.length_a   1.000
_cell.length_b   1.000
_cell.length_c   1.000
_cell.angle_alpha   90.00
_cell.angle_beta   90.00
_cell.angle_gamma   90.00
#
_symmetry.space_group_name_H-M   'P 1'
#
loop_
_entity.id
_entity.type
_entity.pdbx_description
1 polymer ?
#
loop_
_entity_poly.entity_id
_entity_poly.type
_entity_poly.pdbx_seq_one_letter_code
_entity_poly.pdbx_strand_id
1 'polypeptide(L)'
;MSHLAYTWPASSEPSESPLLPSSVTEQTYWAEWYEHPDLNLEWHEGRLEEVPVSDQLTVQVYFWLLELLLHYLRRHPDAQILALETGFRLALPDGKVSIRKPDLGFIHRDNPIQRADTERSYTGIPDLLIEALSDSTQANRQRDEVTKKGEYAAVGVREYYILHHDPACLAFYTRAASGLYVPIPLQEGVIHSRVFPGFRFRRADLQRRPSLTELRKDPIYAHFVLPEWREAEAVAEQARAIAEQAQTQAEQARMDAEQAQMDAAQERQQREAAEARADEERQQRQQERQQREAAEARLAELEALLAQGHTEGPQ
;
A
#
# COMPACT_ATOMS: atom_id res chain seq x y z
N MET A 1 -29.42 24.90 -21.32
CA MET A 1 -29.22 23.45 -21.10
C MET A 1 -30.41 22.95 -20.31
N SER A 2 -31.26 22.13 -20.95
CA SER A 2 -32.56 21.71 -20.43
C SER A 2 -32.37 20.70 -19.29
N HIS A 3 -32.86 21.03 -18.10
CA HIS A 3 -33.00 20.07 -17.00
C HIS A 3 -34.16 19.14 -17.34
N LEU A 4 -33.86 17.95 -17.88
CA LEU A 4 -34.79 16.83 -17.85
C LEU A 4 -34.85 16.33 -16.41
N ALA A 5 -35.83 16.83 -15.66
CA ALA A 5 -36.29 16.19 -14.43
C ALA A 5 -36.89 14.84 -14.84
N TYR A 6 -36.13 13.76 -14.64
CA TYR A 6 -36.65 12.41 -14.80
C TYR A 6 -37.60 12.15 -13.63
N THR A 7 -38.88 12.46 -13.81
CA THR A 7 -39.93 12.00 -12.91
C THR A 7 -40.06 10.50 -13.09
N TRP A 8 -39.61 9.75 -12.09
CA TRP A 8 -39.96 8.34 -11.95
C TRP A 8 -41.48 8.23 -12.08
N PRO A 9 -42.02 7.36 -12.97
CA PRO A 9 -43.47 7.18 -13.01
C PRO A 9 -43.91 6.73 -11.61
N ALA A 10 -44.83 7.46 -11.01
CA ALA A 10 -45.49 6.98 -9.80
C ALA A 10 -46.06 5.61 -10.14
N SER A 11 -45.55 4.57 -9.46
CA SER A 11 -45.90 3.17 -9.68
C SER A 11 -47.41 3.01 -9.53
N SER A 12 -48.14 3.12 -10.63
CA SER A 12 -49.57 2.87 -10.69
C SER A 12 -49.76 1.39 -10.97
N GLU A 13 -49.49 0.58 -9.95
CA GLU A 13 -50.05 -0.75 -9.67
C GLU A 13 -49.31 -1.29 -8.43
N PRO A 14 -50.01 -1.83 -7.41
CA PRO A 14 -49.33 -2.62 -6.41
C PRO A 14 -48.70 -3.79 -7.14
N SER A 15 -47.37 -3.84 -7.17
CA SER A 15 -46.62 -5.05 -7.50
C SER A 15 -47.15 -6.15 -6.58
N GLU A 16 -48.05 -6.99 -7.07
CA GLU A 16 -48.34 -8.26 -6.42
C GLU A 16 -47.01 -9.03 -6.44
N SER A 17 -46.27 -8.97 -5.34
CA SER A 17 -45.19 -9.92 -5.10
C SER A 17 -45.80 -11.30 -5.39
N PRO A 18 -45.24 -12.08 -6.33
CA PRO A 18 -45.84 -13.33 -6.73
C PRO A 18 -46.06 -14.17 -5.46
N LEU A 19 -47.29 -14.64 -5.27
CA LEU A 19 -47.63 -15.47 -4.11
C LEU A 19 -46.73 -16.71 -4.16
N LEU A 20 -45.70 -16.73 -3.31
CA LEU A 20 -44.79 -17.86 -3.24
C LEU A 20 -45.60 -19.10 -2.82
N PRO A 21 -45.37 -20.26 -3.45
CA PRO A 21 -46.00 -21.51 -3.04
C PRO A 21 -45.71 -21.80 -1.56
N SER A 22 -46.71 -22.35 -0.87
CA SER A 22 -46.60 -22.66 0.57
C SER A 22 -45.57 -23.75 0.88
N SER A 23 -45.26 -24.62 -0.09
CA SER A 23 -44.21 -25.62 -0.01
C SER A 23 -43.68 -26.00 -1.40
N VAL A 24 -42.36 -26.19 -1.51
CA VAL A 24 -41.62 -26.53 -2.74
C VAL A 24 -40.65 -27.66 -2.43
N THR A 25 -40.62 -28.72 -3.23
CA THR A 25 -39.63 -29.80 -3.03
C THR A 25 -38.21 -29.32 -3.36
N GLU A 26 -37.18 -29.94 -2.81
CA GLU A 26 -35.78 -29.59 -3.13
C GLU A 26 -35.50 -29.67 -4.65
N GLN A 27 -36.03 -30.70 -5.31
CA GLN A 27 -35.89 -30.89 -6.76
C GLN A 27 -36.54 -29.74 -7.54
N THR A 28 -37.76 -29.34 -7.16
CA THR A 28 -38.46 -28.21 -7.78
C THR A 28 -37.71 -26.90 -7.53
N TYR A 29 -37.14 -26.70 -6.34
CA TYR A 29 -36.32 -25.52 -6.07
C TYR A 29 -35.14 -25.42 -7.04
N TRP A 30 -34.36 -26.48 -7.19
CA TRP A 30 -33.22 -26.47 -8.12
C TRP A 30 -33.62 -26.27 -9.58
N ALA A 31 -34.75 -26.83 -10.00
CA ALA A 31 -35.20 -26.78 -11.39
C ALA A 31 -35.84 -25.44 -11.78
N GLU A 32 -36.54 -24.78 -10.86
CA GLU A 32 -37.43 -23.65 -11.19
C GLU A 32 -37.10 -22.36 -10.43
N TRP A 33 -36.54 -22.46 -9.21
CA TRP A 33 -36.43 -21.33 -8.29
C TRP A 33 -35.00 -20.89 -8.00
N TYR A 34 -34.01 -21.77 -8.16
CA TYR A 34 -32.62 -21.47 -7.86
C TYR A 34 -32.07 -20.35 -8.76
N GLU A 35 -32.35 -20.41 -10.07
CA GLU A 35 -31.99 -19.38 -11.07
C GLU A 35 -33.22 -18.53 -11.48
N HIS A 36 -34.16 -18.27 -10.55
CA HIS A 36 -35.37 -17.51 -10.87
C HIS A 36 -35.03 -16.11 -11.40
N PRO A 37 -35.62 -15.64 -12.52
CA PRO A 37 -35.18 -14.42 -13.19
C PRO A 37 -35.44 -13.14 -12.39
N ASP A 38 -36.49 -13.11 -11.58
CA ASP A 38 -36.96 -11.90 -10.90
C ASP A 38 -36.69 -11.89 -9.38
N LEU A 39 -36.32 -13.04 -8.79
CA LEU A 39 -36.26 -13.21 -7.34
C LEU A 39 -35.00 -13.96 -6.93
N ASN A 40 -34.29 -13.43 -5.94
CA ASN A 40 -33.20 -14.17 -5.30
C ASN A 40 -33.75 -14.90 -4.06
N LEU A 41 -33.84 -16.23 -4.16
CA LEU A 41 -34.48 -17.08 -3.17
C LEU A 41 -33.50 -18.10 -2.58
N GLU A 42 -33.53 -18.21 -1.26
CA GLU A 42 -33.04 -19.36 -0.50
C GLU A 42 -34.16 -20.38 -0.28
N TRP A 43 -33.81 -21.60 0.11
CA TRP A 43 -34.77 -22.65 0.41
C TRP A 43 -34.46 -23.30 1.75
N HIS A 44 -35.49 -23.49 2.56
CA HIS A 44 -35.35 -24.08 3.89
C HIS A 44 -36.57 -24.93 4.20
N GLU A 45 -36.39 -26.26 4.23
CA GLU A 45 -37.42 -27.21 4.60
C GLU A 45 -38.74 -27.02 3.85
N GLY A 46 -38.64 -26.90 2.54
CA GLY A 46 -39.78 -26.71 1.66
C GLY A 46 -40.25 -25.27 1.52
N ARG A 47 -39.75 -24.32 2.29
CA ARG A 47 -40.13 -22.90 2.19
C ARG A 47 -39.12 -22.11 1.37
N LEU A 48 -39.64 -21.26 0.49
CA LEU A 48 -38.83 -20.25 -0.21
C LEU A 48 -38.67 -19.03 0.71
N GLU A 49 -37.45 -18.54 0.82
CA GLU A 49 -37.09 -17.37 1.63
C GLU A 49 -36.42 -16.33 0.72
N GLU A 50 -37.02 -15.15 0.59
CA GLU A 50 -36.41 -14.06 -0.19
C GLU A 50 -35.17 -13.50 0.52
N VAL A 51 -34.14 -13.22 -0.27
CA VAL A 51 -32.92 -12.57 0.23
C VAL A 51 -33.16 -11.07 0.27
N PRO A 52 -33.27 -10.46 1.46
CA PRO A 52 -33.50 -9.03 1.61
C PRO A 52 -32.22 -8.25 1.27
N VAL A 53 -32.39 -7.00 0.89
CA VAL A 53 -31.28 -6.09 0.60
C VAL A 53 -30.89 -5.31 1.86
N SER A 54 -29.60 -5.15 2.12
CA SER A 54 -29.06 -4.35 3.23
C SER A 54 -29.02 -2.86 2.90
N ASP A 55 -28.95 -2.01 3.92
CA ASP A 55 -28.81 -0.56 3.71
C ASP A 55 -27.43 -0.17 3.13
N GLN A 56 -27.35 1.04 2.56
CA GLN A 56 -26.13 1.51 1.89
C GLN A 56 -24.92 1.64 2.82
N LEU A 57 -25.10 1.93 4.11
CA LEU A 57 -23.98 2.01 5.06
C LEU A 57 -23.44 0.62 5.35
N THR A 58 -24.31 -0.38 5.50
CA THR A 58 -23.90 -1.79 5.66
C THR A 58 -23.18 -2.29 4.41
N VAL A 59 -23.65 -1.91 3.21
CA VAL A 59 -22.97 -2.18 1.93
C VAL A 59 -21.55 -1.57 1.90
N GLN A 60 -21.33 -0.37 2.44
CA GLN A 60 -19.97 0.21 2.53
C GLN A 60 -19.05 -0.57 3.47
N VAL A 61 -19.58 -1.07 4.60
CA VAL A 61 -18.82 -1.93 5.52
C VAL A 61 -18.41 -3.23 4.81
N TYR A 62 -19.35 -3.85 4.09
CA TYR A 62 -19.13 -5.04 3.29
C TYR A 62 -18.03 -4.83 2.24
N PHE A 63 -18.15 -3.78 1.42
CA PHE A 63 -17.16 -3.52 0.36
C PHE A 63 -15.76 -3.24 0.91
N TRP A 64 -15.66 -2.52 2.02
CA TRP A 64 -14.36 -2.27 2.64
C TRP A 64 -13.70 -3.57 3.14
N LEU A 65 -14.46 -4.47 3.78
CA LEU A 65 -13.91 -5.76 4.21
C LEU A 65 -13.55 -6.65 3.01
N LEU A 66 -14.40 -6.66 1.97
CA LEU A 66 -14.14 -7.39 0.72
C LEU A 66 -12.83 -6.90 0.07
N GLU A 67 -12.61 -5.59 0.00
CA GLU A 67 -11.37 -5.02 -0.55
C GLU A 67 -10.13 -5.53 0.20
N LEU A 68 -10.17 -5.57 1.54
CA LEU A 68 -9.08 -6.14 2.33
C LEU A 68 -8.85 -7.63 2.07
N LEU A 69 -9.93 -8.41 2.01
CA LEU A 69 -9.85 -9.84 1.69
C LEU A 69 -9.26 -10.08 0.31
N LEU A 70 -9.65 -9.30 -0.69
CA LEU A 70 -9.10 -9.39 -2.04
C LEU A 70 -7.60 -9.04 -2.07
N HIS A 71 -7.16 -8.02 -1.32
CA HIS A 71 -5.74 -7.72 -1.18
C HIS A 71 -4.96 -8.86 -0.54
N TYR A 72 -5.52 -9.47 0.52
CA TYR A 72 -4.95 -10.67 1.14
C TYR A 72 -4.84 -11.83 0.14
N LEU A 73 -5.93 -12.16 -0.57
CA LEU A 73 -5.97 -13.29 -1.50
C LEU A 73 -5.07 -13.12 -2.73
N ARG A 74 -4.79 -11.89 -3.18
CA ARG A 74 -3.80 -11.65 -4.25
C ARG A 74 -2.38 -12.07 -3.85
N ARG A 75 -2.05 -12.00 -2.56
CA ARG A 75 -0.76 -12.45 -2.00
C ARG A 75 -0.79 -13.91 -1.57
N HIS A 76 -1.96 -14.36 -1.14
CA HIS A 76 -2.25 -15.69 -0.62
C HIS A 76 -3.39 -16.31 -1.45
N PRO A 77 -3.14 -16.81 -2.68
CA PRO A 77 -4.15 -17.40 -3.55
C PRO A 77 -4.55 -18.79 -3.05
N ASP A 78 -5.06 -18.81 -1.82
CA ASP A 78 -5.36 -19.95 -0.97
C ASP A 78 -6.84 -20.27 -0.93
N ALA A 79 -7.69 -19.54 -1.66
CA ALA A 79 -9.13 -19.78 -1.64
C ALA A 79 -9.84 -19.36 -2.93
N GLN A 80 -10.93 -20.07 -3.21
CA GLN A 80 -11.95 -19.68 -4.17
C GLN A 80 -13.02 -18.83 -3.48
N ILE A 81 -13.63 -17.91 -4.22
CA ILE A 81 -14.71 -17.05 -3.74
C ILE A 81 -16.06 -17.63 -4.16
N LEU A 82 -16.97 -17.76 -3.21
CA LEU A 82 -18.38 -18.04 -3.40
C LEU A 82 -19.14 -16.72 -3.27
N ALA A 83 -19.70 -16.20 -4.36
CA ALA A 83 -20.44 -14.94 -4.38
C ALA A 83 -21.47 -14.96 -5.51
N LEU A 84 -22.08 -13.81 -5.81
CA LEU A 84 -23.01 -13.63 -6.93
C LEU A 84 -24.15 -14.66 -6.88
N GLU A 85 -24.80 -14.75 -5.71
CA GLU A 85 -25.97 -15.60 -5.48
C GLU A 85 -25.70 -17.10 -5.66
N THR A 86 -24.43 -17.52 -5.65
CA THR A 86 -24.09 -18.95 -5.67
C THR A 86 -24.50 -19.58 -4.34
N GLY A 87 -25.45 -20.51 -4.41
CA GLY A 87 -25.90 -21.28 -3.26
C GLY A 87 -25.16 -22.58 -3.05
N PHE A 88 -25.27 -23.10 -1.84
CA PHE A 88 -24.77 -24.41 -1.45
C PHE A 88 -25.80 -25.14 -0.59
N ARG A 89 -25.76 -26.47 -0.63
CA ARG A 89 -26.71 -27.34 0.06
C ARG A 89 -26.20 -27.72 1.46
N LEU A 90 -27.05 -27.56 2.46
CA LEU A 90 -26.80 -27.90 3.86
C LEU A 90 -27.63 -29.13 4.22
N ALA A 91 -26.97 -30.26 4.49
CA ALA A 91 -27.61 -31.42 5.11
C ALA A 91 -27.49 -31.31 6.63
N LEU A 92 -28.59 -30.99 7.31
CA LEU A 92 -28.61 -30.74 8.75
C LEU A 92 -28.69 -32.05 9.56
N PRO A 93 -28.16 -32.09 10.80
CA PRO A 93 -28.11 -33.30 11.62
C PRO A 93 -29.47 -33.92 11.96
N ASP A 94 -30.54 -33.13 11.96
CA ASP A 94 -31.91 -33.60 12.23
C ASP A 94 -32.63 -34.14 10.98
N GLY A 95 -31.90 -34.35 9.88
CA GLY A 95 -32.41 -34.88 8.61
C GLY A 95 -33.01 -33.80 7.70
N LYS A 96 -33.00 -32.54 8.15
CA LYS A 96 -33.47 -31.40 7.38
C LYS A 96 -32.44 -30.95 6.34
N VAL A 97 -32.91 -30.19 5.36
CA VAL A 97 -32.10 -29.61 4.30
C VAL A 97 -32.41 -28.12 4.17
N SER A 98 -31.34 -27.34 3.99
CA SER A 98 -31.41 -25.92 3.61
C SER A 98 -30.50 -25.69 2.40
N ILE A 99 -30.84 -24.69 1.58
CA ILE A 99 -29.99 -24.19 0.50
C ILE A 99 -29.86 -22.69 0.73
N ARG A 100 -28.61 -22.26 0.99
CA ARG A 100 -28.29 -20.88 1.36
C ARG A 100 -27.43 -20.24 0.30
N LYS A 101 -27.64 -18.94 0.08
CA LYS A 101 -26.91 -18.09 -0.86
C LYS A 101 -26.28 -16.94 -0.05
N PRO A 102 -25.13 -17.20 0.61
CA PRO A 102 -24.49 -16.20 1.43
C PRO A 102 -24.03 -15.02 0.57
N ASP A 103 -24.00 -13.81 1.14
CA ASP A 103 -23.48 -12.63 0.41
C ASP A 103 -22.05 -12.84 -0.08
N LEU A 104 -21.22 -13.47 0.77
CA LEU A 104 -19.86 -13.85 0.44
C LEU A 104 -19.44 -15.10 1.21
N GLY A 105 -18.78 -16.02 0.51
CA GLY A 105 -18.19 -17.22 1.07
C GLY A 105 -16.80 -17.47 0.50
N PHE A 106 -16.03 -18.28 1.20
CA PHE A 106 -14.71 -18.69 0.75
C PHE A 106 -14.48 -20.18 0.95
N ILE A 107 -13.85 -20.80 -0.04
CA ILE A 107 -13.46 -22.21 -0.05
C ILE A 107 -11.94 -22.23 -0.05
N HIS A 108 -11.34 -22.56 1.09
CA HIS A 108 -9.89 -22.67 1.25
C HIS A 108 -9.35 -23.80 0.37
N ARG A 109 -8.09 -23.72 -0.07
CA ARG A 109 -7.44 -24.70 -0.94
C ARG A 109 -7.38 -26.12 -0.35
N ASP A 110 -7.39 -26.19 0.97
CA ASP A 110 -7.38 -27.45 1.74
C ASP A 110 -8.80 -27.95 2.03
N ASN A 111 -9.84 -27.26 1.54
CA ASN A 111 -11.21 -27.74 1.65
C ASN A 111 -11.34 -29.06 0.85
N PRO A 112 -11.95 -30.11 1.44
CA PRO A 112 -12.06 -31.43 0.80
C PRO A 112 -12.79 -31.40 -0.55
N ILE A 113 -13.65 -30.40 -0.78
CA ILE A 113 -14.38 -30.23 -2.03
C ILE A 113 -14.01 -28.85 -2.58
N GLN A 114 -13.31 -28.80 -3.71
CA GLN A 114 -13.11 -27.56 -4.45
C GLN A 114 -14.28 -27.38 -5.42
N ARG A 115 -14.70 -26.14 -5.67
CA ARG A 115 -15.71 -25.84 -6.69
C ARG A 115 -15.03 -25.87 -8.06
N ALA A 116 -15.69 -26.46 -9.05
CA ALA A 116 -15.23 -26.39 -10.44
C ALA A 116 -15.66 -25.08 -11.09
N ASP A 117 -14.84 -24.55 -12.01
CA ASP A 117 -15.05 -23.23 -12.63
C ASP A 117 -16.39 -23.07 -13.37
N THR A 118 -17.02 -24.17 -13.77
CA THR A 118 -18.30 -24.18 -14.51
C THR A 118 -19.52 -24.46 -13.63
N GLU A 119 -19.32 -24.78 -12.34
CA GLU A 119 -20.42 -25.06 -11.43
C GLU A 119 -21.14 -23.77 -11.02
N ARG A 120 -22.47 -23.78 -11.13
CA ARG A 120 -23.35 -22.63 -10.77
C ARG A 120 -23.90 -22.71 -9.35
N SER A 121 -23.61 -23.80 -8.65
CA SER A 121 -23.85 -24.00 -7.22
C SER A 121 -22.60 -24.64 -6.63
N TYR A 122 -22.53 -24.74 -5.31
CA TYR A 122 -21.42 -25.41 -4.64
C TYR A 122 -21.94 -26.62 -3.84
N THR A 123 -21.27 -27.76 -4.01
CA THR A 123 -21.67 -29.05 -3.43
C THR A 123 -20.99 -29.34 -2.09
N GLY A 124 -19.93 -28.61 -1.75
CA GLY A 124 -19.24 -28.70 -0.47
C GLY A 124 -19.72 -27.70 0.57
N ILE A 125 -18.95 -27.58 1.66
CA ILE A 125 -19.22 -26.64 2.76
C ILE A 125 -18.15 -25.54 2.74
N PRO A 126 -18.50 -24.25 2.62
CA PRO A 126 -17.54 -23.16 2.65
C PRO A 126 -16.84 -23.05 4.00
N ASP A 127 -15.62 -22.53 4.01
CA ASP A 127 -14.81 -22.39 5.22
C ASP A 127 -15.12 -21.12 6.00
N LEU A 128 -15.33 -20.02 5.29
CA LEU A 128 -15.74 -18.72 5.85
C LEU A 128 -16.99 -18.26 5.11
N LEU A 129 -18.01 -17.84 5.85
CA LEU A 129 -19.19 -17.16 5.33
C LEU A 129 -19.33 -15.77 5.95
N ILE A 130 -19.79 -14.82 5.16
CA ILE A 130 -20.01 -13.43 5.54
C ILE A 130 -21.40 -13.02 5.03
N GLU A 131 -22.22 -12.47 5.92
CA GLU A 131 -23.55 -11.93 5.61
C GLU A 131 -23.59 -10.45 6.00
N ALA A 132 -24.08 -9.61 5.10
CA ALA A 132 -24.41 -8.21 5.33
C ALA A 132 -25.86 -8.14 5.83
N LEU A 133 -26.03 -7.91 7.12
CA LEU A 133 -27.34 -7.97 7.77
C LEU A 133 -28.32 -6.95 7.13
N SER A 134 -29.49 -7.43 6.70
CA SER A 134 -30.65 -6.58 6.45
C SER A 134 -31.53 -6.59 7.69
N ASP A 135 -31.59 -5.47 8.40
CA ASP A 135 -32.38 -5.33 9.64
C ASP A 135 -33.74 -4.65 9.41
N SER A 136 -34.14 -4.53 8.15
CA SER A 136 -35.45 -4.00 7.71
C SER A 136 -36.64 -4.64 8.41
N THR A 137 -36.50 -5.89 8.88
CA THR A 137 -37.46 -6.57 9.74
C THR A 137 -36.77 -7.37 10.85
N GLN A 138 -37.47 -7.56 11.98
CA GLN A 138 -37.00 -8.44 13.06
C GLN A 138 -36.79 -9.89 12.59
N ALA A 139 -37.59 -10.34 11.64
CA ALA A 139 -37.50 -11.70 11.08
C ALA A 139 -36.20 -11.90 10.30
N ASN A 140 -35.81 -10.92 9.47
CA ASN A 140 -34.55 -10.95 8.72
C ASN A 140 -33.36 -11.02 9.68
N ARG A 141 -33.38 -10.18 10.73
CA ARG A 141 -32.36 -10.21 11.78
C ARG A 141 -32.25 -11.56 12.47
N GLN A 142 -33.39 -12.12 12.89
CA GLN A 142 -33.43 -13.42 13.57
C GLN A 142 -32.92 -14.56 12.68
N ARG A 143 -33.20 -14.50 11.37
CA ARG A 143 -32.75 -15.51 10.41
C ARG A 143 -31.22 -15.60 10.39
N ASP A 144 -30.52 -14.48 10.29
CA ASP A 144 -29.06 -14.50 10.17
C ASP A 144 -28.38 -14.70 11.53
N GLU A 145 -28.88 -14.05 12.60
CA GLU A 145 -28.28 -14.13 13.95
C GLU A 145 -28.55 -15.47 14.67
N VAL A 146 -29.60 -16.20 14.29
CA VAL A 146 -30.03 -17.44 14.96
C VAL A 146 -30.08 -18.63 14.00
N THR A 147 -30.93 -18.57 12.98
CA THR A 147 -31.20 -19.73 12.09
C THR A 147 -29.97 -20.11 11.27
N LYS A 148 -29.48 -19.22 10.40
CA LYS A 148 -28.30 -19.46 9.56
C LYS A 148 -27.06 -19.74 10.39
N LYS A 149 -26.85 -18.98 11.48
CA LYS A 149 -25.75 -19.24 12.43
C LYS A 149 -25.76 -20.69 12.93
N GLY A 150 -26.92 -21.21 13.32
CA GLY A 150 -27.08 -22.60 13.77
C GLY A 150 -26.82 -23.61 12.66
N GLU A 151 -27.40 -23.39 11.48
CA GLU A 151 -27.23 -24.25 10.30
C GLU A 151 -25.76 -24.34 9.87
N TYR A 152 -25.09 -23.19 9.72
CA TYR A 152 -23.68 -23.09 9.33
C TYR A 152 -22.76 -23.79 10.34
N ALA A 153 -23.01 -23.63 11.64
CA ALA A 153 -22.29 -24.35 12.68
C ALA A 153 -22.52 -25.87 12.56
N ALA A 154 -23.77 -26.29 12.32
CA ALA A 154 -24.13 -27.70 12.26
C ALA A 154 -23.44 -28.43 11.11
N VAL A 155 -23.32 -27.80 9.93
CA VAL A 155 -22.68 -28.40 8.74
C VAL A 155 -21.16 -28.23 8.69
N GLY A 156 -20.57 -27.45 9.59
CA GLY A 156 -19.11 -27.39 9.75
C GLY A 156 -18.41 -26.19 9.13
N VAL A 157 -19.14 -25.13 8.77
CA VAL A 157 -18.52 -23.86 8.36
C VAL A 157 -17.61 -23.36 9.50
N ARG A 158 -16.35 -23.05 9.18
CA ARG A 158 -15.31 -22.81 10.21
C ARG A 158 -15.41 -21.40 10.80
N GLU A 159 -15.78 -20.42 10.00
CA GLU A 159 -15.99 -19.04 10.43
C GLU A 159 -17.24 -18.43 9.82
N TYR A 160 -17.89 -17.57 10.60
CA TYR A 160 -19.10 -16.87 10.18
C TYR A 160 -19.11 -15.44 10.67
N TYR A 161 -19.20 -14.47 9.76
CA TYR A 161 -19.21 -13.04 10.05
C TYR A 161 -20.57 -12.44 9.70
N ILE A 162 -21.08 -11.60 10.59
CA ILE A 162 -22.27 -10.76 10.38
C ILE A 162 -21.80 -9.32 10.36
N LEU A 163 -22.00 -8.66 9.23
CA LEU A 163 -21.64 -7.27 9.01
C LEU A 163 -22.86 -6.37 9.11
N HIS A 164 -22.66 -5.20 9.70
CA HIS A 164 -23.67 -4.16 9.80
C HIS A 164 -22.99 -2.80 10.03
N HIS A 165 -23.65 -1.71 9.64
CA HIS A 165 -23.14 -0.37 9.91
C HIS A 165 -23.21 0.00 11.39
N ASP A 166 -24.14 -0.54 12.17
CA ASP A 166 -24.15 -0.38 13.63
C ASP A 166 -23.10 -1.31 14.28
N PRO A 167 -22.08 -0.78 14.98
CA PRO A 167 -21.10 -1.58 15.70
C PRO A 167 -21.67 -2.62 16.65
N ALA A 168 -22.85 -2.37 17.23
CA ALA A 168 -23.52 -3.30 18.15
C ALA A 168 -24.04 -4.57 17.45
N CYS A 169 -24.26 -4.49 16.14
CA CYS A 169 -24.77 -5.59 15.32
C CYS A 169 -23.66 -6.39 14.62
N LEU A 170 -22.40 -5.94 14.71
CA LEU A 170 -21.25 -6.68 14.20
C LEU A 170 -20.97 -7.93 15.04
N ALA A 171 -20.85 -9.08 14.37
CA ALA A 171 -20.49 -10.33 15.03
C ALA A 171 -19.53 -11.18 14.20
N PHE A 172 -18.54 -11.79 14.86
CA PHE A 172 -17.51 -12.60 14.22
C PHE A 172 -17.38 -13.89 15.01
N TYR A 173 -17.63 -15.02 14.36
CA TYR A 173 -17.67 -16.32 15.00
C TYR A 173 -16.65 -17.28 14.40
N THR A 174 -16.11 -18.14 15.25
CA THR A 174 -15.33 -19.32 14.85
C THR A 174 -15.97 -20.57 15.46
N ARG A 175 -15.97 -21.65 14.70
CA ARG A 175 -16.55 -22.92 15.13
C ARG A 175 -15.60 -23.62 16.12
N ALA A 176 -16.08 -23.87 17.33
CA ALA A 176 -15.33 -24.60 18.33
C ALA A 176 -15.36 -26.12 18.07
N ALA A 177 -14.52 -26.87 18.78
CA ALA A 177 -14.48 -28.33 18.71
C ALA A 177 -15.82 -28.98 19.16
N SER A 178 -16.62 -28.28 19.97
CA SER A 178 -17.99 -28.69 20.34
C SER A 178 -18.97 -28.68 19.15
N GLY A 179 -18.58 -28.10 18.02
CA GLY A 179 -19.42 -27.89 16.85
C GLY A 179 -20.28 -26.64 16.90
N LEU A 180 -20.19 -25.85 17.97
CA LEU A 180 -20.92 -24.59 18.14
C LEU A 180 -20.05 -23.39 17.80
N TYR A 181 -20.67 -22.32 17.35
CA TYR A 181 -19.98 -21.04 17.18
C TYR A 181 -19.69 -20.37 18.52
N VAL A 182 -18.48 -19.84 18.64
CA VAL A 182 -18.05 -18.94 19.71
C VAL A 182 -17.54 -17.63 19.10
N PRO A 183 -17.68 -16.48 19.78
CA PRO A 183 -17.11 -15.24 19.30
C PRO A 183 -15.60 -15.34 19.10
N ILE A 184 -15.08 -14.77 18.02
CA ILE A 184 -13.64 -14.60 17.83
C ILE A 184 -13.15 -13.56 18.85
N PRO A 185 -12.18 -13.91 19.72
CA PRO A 185 -11.66 -12.97 20.70
C PRO A 185 -10.90 -11.84 19.99
N LEU A 186 -11.20 -10.60 20.38
CA LEU A 186 -10.45 -9.44 19.92
C LEU A 186 -9.11 -9.36 20.67
N GLN A 187 -8.02 -9.29 19.93
CA GLN A 187 -6.69 -9.01 20.48
C GLN A 187 -6.40 -7.54 20.24
N GLU A 188 -6.43 -6.70 21.29
CA GLU A 188 -6.23 -5.25 21.17
C GLU A 188 -7.16 -4.59 20.11
N GLY A 189 -8.40 -5.08 20.01
CA GLY A 189 -9.39 -4.60 19.02
C GLY A 189 -9.22 -5.16 17.60
N VAL A 190 -8.24 -6.05 17.39
CA VAL A 190 -7.97 -6.74 16.12
C VAL A 190 -8.68 -8.10 16.09
N ILE A 191 -9.36 -8.36 14.98
CA ILE A 191 -9.93 -9.67 14.62
C ILE A 191 -8.86 -10.42 13.82
N HIS A 192 -8.59 -11.67 14.20
CA HIS A 192 -7.68 -12.57 13.50
C HIS A 192 -8.49 -13.73 12.93
N SER A 193 -8.47 -13.89 11.60
CA SER A 193 -9.06 -15.08 10.99
C SER A 193 -8.18 -16.31 11.28
N ARG A 194 -8.84 -17.41 11.64
CA ARG A 194 -8.28 -18.76 11.75
C ARG A 194 -8.39 -19.53 10.44
N VAL A 195 -9.37 -19.21 9.60
CA VAL A 195 -9.49 -19.74 8.22
C VAL A 195 -8.37 -19.20 7.33
N PHE A 196 -8.01 -17.92 7.50
CA PHE A 196 -6.95 -17.25 6.74
C PHE A 196 -5.82 -16.77 7.66
N PRO A 197 -4.81 -17.61 7.94
CA PRO A 197 -3.69 -17.24 8.80
C PRO A 197 -2.95 -15.98 8.31
N GLY A 198 -2.96 -14.94 9.13
CA GLY A 198 -2.34 -13.65 8.79
C GLY A 198 -3.32 -12.62 8.24
N PHE A 199 -4.54 -13.01 7.85
CA PHE A 199 -5.62 -12.06 7.62
C PHE A 199 -6.16 -11.55 8.95
N ARG A 200 -6.06 -10.23 9.13
CA ARG A 200 -6.47 -9.55 10.36
C ARG A 200 -6.91 -8.12 10.07
N PHE A 201 -7.83 -7.60 10.87
CA PHE A 201 -8.33 -6.23 10.73
C PHE A 201 -8.87 -5.72 12.07
N ARG A 202 -8.79 -4.41 12.30
CA ARG A 202 -9.37 -3.81 13.50
C ARG A 202 -10.88 -3.72 13.34
N ARG A 203 -11.63 -4.14 14.36
CA ARG A 203 -13.10 -4.02 14.37
C ARG A 203 -13.55 -2.56 14.17
N ALA A 204 -12.82 -1.61 14.75
CA ALA A 204 -13.11 -0.18 14.60
C ALA A 204 -12.96 0.32 13.16
N ASP A 205 -12.15 -0.35 12.34
CA ASP A 205 -11.85 0.12 10.97
C ASP A 205 -12.98 -0.21 10.00
N LEU A 206 -13.90 -1.12 10.35
CA LEU A 206 -15.16 -1.31 9.63
C LEU A 206 -16.02 -0.04 9.63
N GLN A 207 -15.92 0.77 10.70
CA GLN A 207 -16.61 2.06 10.80
C GLN A 207 -15.80 3.19 10.16
N ARG A 208 -14.51 3.26 10.48
CA ARG A 208 -13.64 4.33 9.97
C ARG A 208 -13.39 4.22 8.46
N ARG A 209 -13.37 2.99 7.92
CA ARG A 209 -13.05 2.64 6.54
C ARG A 209 -11.84 3.41 6.00
N PRO A 210 -10.67 3.32 6.66
CA PRO A 210 -9.47 4.02 6.22
C PRO A 210 -9.08 3.62 4.80
N SER A 211 -8.46 4.55 4.08
CA SER A 211 -8.02 4.33 2.70
C SER A 211 -6.87 3.32 2.61
N LEU A 212 -6.70 2.68 1.45
CA LEU A 212 -5.54 1.82 1.19
C LEU A 212 -4.20 2.54 1.39
N THR A 213 -4.16 3.86 1.15
CA THR A 213 -2.97 4.69 1.36
C THR A 213 -2.58 4.80 2.84
N GLU A 214 -3.56 4.83 3.74
CA GLU A 214 -3.32 4.80 5.18
C GLU A 214 -2.96 3.38 5.62
N LEU A 215 -3.74 2.40 5.18
CA LEU A 215 -3.58 1.00 5.57
C LEU A 215 -2.23 0.41 5.20
N ARG A 216 -1.69 0.75 4.02
CA ARG A 216 -0.35 0.29 3.62
C ARG A 216 0.77 0.79 4.56
N LYS A 217 0.54 1.82 5.37
CA LYS A 217 1.50 2.32 6.36
C LYS A 217 1.30 1.70 7.75
N ASP A 218 0.17 1.02 7.96
CA ASP A 218 -0.22 0.48 9.26
C ASP A 218 0.29 -0.96 9.44
N PRO A 219 1.05 -1.28 10.50
CA PRO A 219 1.62 -2.61 10.72
C PRO A 219 0.62 -3.77 10.76
N ILE A 220 -0.66 -3.51 11.06
CA ILE A 220 -1.70 -4.55 11.06
C ILE A 220 -1.98 -5.03 9.63
N TYR A 221 -1.93 -4.14 8.65
CA TYR A 221 -2.37 -4.37 7.28
C TYR A 221 -1.23 -4.41 6.25
N ALA A 222 -0.11 -3.76 6.56
CA ALA A 222 0.96 -3.45 5.61
C ALA A 222 1.69 -4.68 5.04
N HIS A 223 1.44 -5.89 5.55
CA HIS A 223 1.96 -7.13 4.98
C HIS A 223 1.12 -7.68 3.82
N PHE A 224 -0.15 -7.26 3.69
CA PHE A 224 -1.04 -7.69 2.60
C PHE A 224 -1.69 -6.54 1.82
N VAL A 225 -1.70 -5.33 2.37
CA VAL A 225 -2.21 -4.14 1.67
C VAL A 225 -1.06 -3.43 0.94
N LEU A 226 -0.99 -3.64 -0.38
CA LEU A 226 -0.06 -2.98 -1.31
C LEU A 226 1.41 -2.98 -0.83
N PRO A 227 1.99 -4.12 -0.39
CA PRO A 227 3.37 -4.15 0.10
C PRO A 227 4.38 -3.71 -0.96
N GLU A 228 4.13 -4.00 -2.24
CA GLU A 228 5.00 -3.65 -3.37
C GLU A 228 5.18 -2.12 -3.49
N TRP A 229 4.17 -1.35 -3.10
CA TRP A 229 4.26 0.11 -3.06
C TRP A 229 5.19 0.62 -1.97
N ARG A 230 5.23 -0.04 -0.82
CA ARG A 230 6.16 0.32 0.26
C ARG A 230 7.60 0.02 -0.14
N GLU A 231 7.81 -1.14 -0.77
CA GLU A 231 9.11 -1.54 -1.30
C GLU A 231 9.59 -0.52 -2.34
N ALA A 232 8.73 -0.12 -3.28
CA ALA A 232 9.04 0.90 -4.27
C ALA A 232 9.34 2.28 -3.62
N GLU A 233 8.59 2.69 -2.60
CA GLU A 233 8.86 3.93 -1.85
C GLU A 233 10.21 3.89 -1.14
N ALA A 234 10.53 2.78 -0.47
CA ALA A 234 11.82 2.61 0.21
C ALA A 234 13.00 2.65 -0.78
N VAL A 235 12.86 2.01 -1.95
CA VAL A 235 13.86 2.08 -3.02
C VAL A 235 14.01 3.51 -3.54
N ALA A 236 12.91 4.23 -3.75
CA ALA A 236 12.94 5.61 -4.23
C ALA A 236 13.58 6.56 -3.19
N GLU A 237 13.29 6.36 -1.90
CA GLU A 237 13.88 7.12 -0.81
C GLU A 237 15.38 6.87 -0.69
N GLN A 238 15.80 5.61 -0.78
CA GLN A 238 17.23 5.25 -0.79
C GLN A 238 17.96 5.84 -2.00
N ALA A 239 17.35 5.80 -3.18
CA ALA A 239 17.92 6.40 -4.39
C ALA A 239 18.08 7.92 -4.26
N ARG A 240 17.10 8.62 -3.64
CA ARG A 240 17.19 10.06 -3.35
C ARG A 240 18.33 10.37 -2.38
N ALA A 241 18.45 9.60 -1.30
CA ALA A 241 19.53 9.79 -0.33
C ALA A 241 20.92 9.60 -0.96
N ILE A 242 21.08 8.61 -1.85
CA ILE A 242 22.32 8.39 -2.61
C ILE A 242 22.60 9.58 -3.55
N ALA A 243 21.58 10.07 -4.26
CA ALA A 243 21.73 11.20 -5.16
C ALA A 243 22.10 12.51 -4.43
N GLU A 244 21.50 12.76 -3.27
CA GLU A 244 21.84 13.91 -2.41
C GLU A 244 23.28 13.82 -1.90
N GLN A 245 23.71 12.65 -1.41
CA GLN A 245 25.10 12.44 -0.99
C GLN A 245 26.09 12.65 -2.14
N ALA A 246 25.77 12.15 -3.34
CA ALA A 246 26.61 12.34 -4.52
C ALA A 246 26.70 13.83 -4.93
N GLN A 247 25.59 14.58 -4.81
CA GLN A 247 25.58 16.03 -5.04
C GLN A 247 26.47 16.76 -4.03
N THR A 248 26.34 16.47 -2.74
CA THR A 248 27.18 17.08 -1.70
C THR A 248 28.66 16.77 -1.90
N GLN A 249 28.99 15.52 -2.27
CA GLN A 249 30.38 15.14 -2.57
C GLN A 249 30.92 15.86 -3.81
N ALA A 250 30.10 16.02 -4.85
CA ALA A 250 30.49 16.75 -6.06
C ALA A 250 30.69 18.25 -5.77
N GLU A 251 29.84 18.86 -4.95
CA GLU A 251 30.00 20.26 -4.50
C GLU A 251 31.26 20.45 -3.67
N GLN A 252 31.53 19.56 -2.71
CA GLN A 252 32.76 19.63 -1.92
C GLN A 252 34.01 19.47 -2.80
N ALA A 253 34.02 18.48 -3.70
CA ALA A 253 35.13 18.28 -4.63
C ALA A 253 35.34 19.50 -5.55
N ARG A 254 34.27 20.19 -5.94
CA ARG A 254 34.36 21.43 -6.70
C ARG A 254 34.97 22.55 -5.87
N MET A 255 34.53 22.74 -4.62
CA MET A 255 35.10 23.75 -3.72
C MET A 255 36.59 23.49 -3.45
N ASP A 256 36.97 22.23 -3.22
CA ASP A 256 38.36 21.83 -3.01
C ASP A 256 39.21 22.09 -4.26
N ALA A 257 38.66 21.80 -5.45
CA ALA A 257 39.33 22.08 -6.73
C ALA A 257 39.48 23.58 -6.98
N GLU A 258 38.47 24.40 -6.68
CA GLU A 258 38.53 25.86 -6.77
C GLU A 258 39.58 26.41 -5.81
N GLN A 259 39.63 25.93 -4.56
CA GLN A 259 40.65 26.33 -3.60
C GLN A 259 42.07 25.95 -4.06
N ALA A 260 42.27 24.72 -4.52
CA ALA A 260 43.56 24.27 -5.03
C ALA A 260 44.02 25.08 -6.26
N GLN A 261 43.08 25.51 -7.12
CA GLN A 261 43.39 26.41 -8.23
C GLN A 261 43.83 27.81 -7.75
N MET A 262 43.16 28.36 -6.73
CA MET A 262 43.55 29.64 -6.12
C MET A 262 44.93 29.55 -5.49
N ASP A 263 45.21 28.51 -4.72
CA ASP A 263 46.51 28.28 -4.07
C ASP A 263 47.62 28.15 -5.12
N ALA A 264 47.39 27.37 -6.18
CA ALA A 264 48.35 27.21 -7.28
C ALA A 264 48.55 28.51 -8.11
N ALA A 265 47.54 29.37 -8.21
CA ALA A 265 47.67 30.69 -8.83
C ALA A 265 48.50 31.64 -7.97
N GLN A 266 48.27 31.62 -6.65
CA GLN A 266 49.02 32.42 -5.69
C GLN A 266 50.50 32.00 -5.62
N GLU A 267 50.79 30.71 -5.61
CA GLU A 267 52.17 30.21 -5.69
C GLU A 267 52.87 30.66 -6.98
N ARG A 268 52.18 30.62 -8.12
CA ARG A 268 52.72 31.12 -9.40
C ARG A 268 53.06 32.60 -9.34
N GLN A 269 52.15 33.43 -8.83
CA GLN A 269 52.41 34.87 -8.65
C GLN A 269 53.59 35.13 -7.71
N GLN A 270 53.72 34.36 -6.63
CA GLN A 270 54.86 34.49 -5.71
C GLN A 270 56.19 34.12 -6.38
N ARG A 271 56.21 33.06 -7.20
CA ARG A 271 57.40 32.67 -7.97
C ARG A 271 57.79 33.74 -8.99
N GLU A 272 56.83 34.22 -9.78
CA GLU A 272 57.05 35.30 -10.76
C GLU A 272 57.59 36.58 -10.08
N ALA A 273 57.02 36.97 -8.93
CA ALA A 273 57.49 38.11 -8.16
C ALA A 273 58.90 37.90 -7.58
N ALA A 274 59.25 36.69 -7.14
CA ALA A 274 60.59 36.36 -6.66
C ALA A 274 61.62 36.38 -7.78
N GLU A 275 61.27 35.86 -8.97
CA GLU A 275 62.11 35.91 -10.16
C GLU A 275 62.36 37.35 -10.60
N ALA A 276 61.32 38.19 -10.67
CA ALA A 276 61.45 39.61 -11.00
C ALA A 276 62.38 40.36 -10.02
N ARG A 277 62.23 40.13 -8.71
CA ARG A 277 63.14 40.72 -7.69
C ARG A 277 64.58 40.26 -7.88
N ALA A 278 64.79 38.98 -8.18
CA ALA A 278 66.12 38.43 -8.41
C ALA A 278 66.77 39.04 -9.68
N ASP A 279 65.98 39.30 -10.73
CA ASP A 279 66.43 39.99 -11.93
C ASP A 279 66.79 41.46 -11.67
N GLU A 280 65.96 42.19 -10.91
CA GLU A 280 66.26 43.57 -10.49
C GLU A 280 67.57 43.64 -9.69
N GLU A 281 67.78 42.74 -8.72
CA GLU A 281 69.04 42.68 -7.96
C GLU A 281 70.25 42.33 -8.85
N ARG A 282 70.08 41.45 -9.84
CA ARG A 282 71.14 41.13 -10.82
C ARG A 282 71.51 42.37 -11.63
N GLN A 283 70.52 43.13 -12.10
CA GLN A 283 70.74 44.36 -12.84
C GLN A 283 71.41 45.44 -11.98
N GLN A 284 70.97 45.61 -10.74
CA GLN A 284 71.60 46.54 -9.79
C GLN A 284 73.07 46.18 -9.54
N ARG A 285 73.38 44.92 -9.22
CA ARG A 285 74.77 44.46 -9.04
C ARG A 285 75.62 44.68 -10.29
N GLN A 286 75.04 44.49 -11.48
CA GLN A 286 75.73 44.74 -12.73
C GLN A 286 76.00 46.24 -12.95
N GLN A 287 75.04 47.11 -12.65
CA GLN A 287 75.23 48.56 -12.69
C GLN A 287 76.27 49.03 -11.68
N GLU A 288 76.23 48.57 -10.44
CA GLU A 288 77.24 48.89 -9.42
C GLU A 288 78.64 48.46 -9.87
N ARG A 289 78.76 47.26 -10.45
CA ARG A 289 80.03 46.78 -11.00
C ARG A 289 80.53 47.67 -12.14
N GLN A 290 79.66 48.05 -13.08
CA GLN A 290 80.02 48.97 -14.17
C GLN A 290 80.43 50.35 -13.64
N GLN A 291 79.72 50.88 -12.64
CA GLN A 291 80.07 52.15 -12.00
C GLN A 291 81.42 52.07 -11.30
N ARG A 292 81.70 50.96 -10.60
CA ARG A 292 82.98 50.72 -9.95
C ARG A 292 84.12 50.61 -10.95
N GLU A 293 83.96 49.82 -12.02
CA GLU A 293 84.93 49.71 -13.10
C GLU A 293 85.18 51.08 -13.77
N ALA A 294 84.13 51.89 -13.98
CA ALA A 294 84.27 53.25 -14.51
C ALA A 294 84.97 54.21 -13.54
N ALA A 295 84.71 54.09 -12.24
CA ALA A 295 85.39 54.87 -11.20
C ALA A 295 86.88 54.50 -11.09
N GLU A 296 87.20 53.21 -11.11
CA GLU A 296 88.58 52.69 -11.13
C GLU A 296 89.32 53.16 -12.40
N ALA A 297 88.68 53.12 -13.57
CA ALA A 297 89.25 53.65 -14.81
C ALA A 297 89.53 55.16 -14.75
N ARG A 298 88.60 55.96 -14.20
CA ARG A 298 88.81 57.40 -13.98
C ARG A 298 89.93 57.68 -12.99
N LEU A 299 90.04 56.86 -11.93
CA LEU A 299 91.12 56.98 -10.95
C LEU A 299 92.47 56.70 -11.61
N ALA A 300 92.57 55.64 -12.42
CA ALA A 300 93.76 55.30 -13.18
C ALA A 300 94.13 56.39 -14.22
N GLU A 301 93.15 57.00 -14.86
CA GLU A 301 93.36 58.13 -15.79
C GLU A 301 93.87 59.38 -15.07
N LEU A 302 93.33 59.70 -13.88
CA LEU A 302 93.83 60.77 -13.02
C LEU A 302 95.24 60.51 -12.50
N GLU A 303 95.55 59.27 -12.10
CA GLU A 303 96.89 58.85 -11.70
C GLU A 303 97.90 58.95 -12.87
N ALA A 304 97.49 58.58 -14.08
CA ALA A 304 98.31 58.74 -15.28
C ALA A 304 98.58 60.21 -15.64
N LEU A 305 97.59 61.09 -15.47
CA LEU A 305 97.75 62.54 -15.66
C LEU A 305 98.68 63.16 -14.60
N LEU A 306 98.61 62.72 -13.35
CA LEU A 306 99.54 63.13 -12.30
C LEU A 306 100.97 62.63 -12.57
N ALA A 307 101.14 61.45 -13.15
CA ALA A 307 102.44 60.93 -13.57
C ALA A 307 103.03 61.71 -14.77
N GLN A 308 102.20 62.20 -15.70
CA GLN A 308 102.64 63.04 -16.82
C GLN A 308 102.94 64.50 -16.41
N GLY A 309 102.37 64.99 -15.31
CA GLY A 309 102.67 66.31 -14.73
C GLY A 309 104.04 66.42 -14.04
N HIS A 310 104.84 65.36 -13.98
CA HIS A 310 106.19 65.35 -13.36
C HIS A 310 107.35 65.24 -14.36
N THR A 311 107.11 65.29 -15.66
CA THR A 311 108.16 65.12 -16.70
C THR A 311 108.47 66.36 -17.56
N GLU A 312 107.98 67.56 -17.21
CA GLU A 312 108.47 68.80 -17.83
C GLU A 312 108.94 69.82 -16.78
N GLY A 313 110.17 69.59 -16.28
CA GLY A 313 111.00 70.61 -15.66
C GLY A 313 111.96 71.20 -16.71
N PRO A 314 112.19 72.54 -16.73
CA PRO A 314 112.71 73.22 -17.90
C PRO A 314 114.25 73.20 -18.00
N GLN A 315 114.76 73.02 -19.23
CA GLN A 315 116.00 73.61 -19.72
C GLN A 315 115.80 74.09 -21.15
#